data_AF-A0A2W2EFK3-F1
#
_entry.id   AF-A0A2W2EFK3-F1
#
_cell.length_a   1.000
_cell.length_b   1.000
_cell.length_c   1.000
_cell.angle_alpha   90.00
_cell.angle_beta   90.00
_cell.angle_gamma   90.00
#
_symmetry.space_group_name_H-M   'P 1'
#
loop_
_entity.id
_entity.type
_entity.pdbx_description
1 polymer ?
#
loop_
_entity_poly.entity_id
_entity_poly.type
_entity_poly.pdbx_seq_one_letter_code
_entity_poly.pdbx_strand_id
1 'polypeptide(L)'
;MRRYRRIVVPTTVRARVPAACLAALLALTGCADRNGGTVPAEPSRTGDAASRPAADAASTASHPAASTGGGPADDAAGGSTAQPPADRTGRPLSPSTPPLIGTPTAPPSQPTELRKTNVLAGRLSRGGSGPCYTLVTDDGREYALHGTGLGTFVTGTWVRVTTGPPVAGVDCGPGIPASILKISPVG
;
A
#
# COMPACT_ATOMS: atom_id res chain seq x y z
N MET A 1 -56.47 0.93 -0.80
CA MET A 1 -56.24 2.07 0.13
C MET A 1 -54.76 2.07 0.56
N ARG A 2 -53.90 2.89 -0.08
CA ARG A 2 -52.48 2.99 0.27
C ARG A 2 -52.28 4.15 1.25
N ARG A 3 -51.89 3.86 2.49
CA ARG A 3 -51.58 4.86 3.51
C ARG A 3 -50.16 5.39 3.27
N TYR A 4 -50.04 6.62 2.81
CA TYR A 4 -48.77 7.36 2.81
C TYR A 4 -48.40 7.71 4.26
N ARG A 5 -47.37 7.06 4.82
CA ARG A 5 -46.75 7.52 6.07
C ARG A 5 -45.83 8.69 5.76
N ARG A 6 -46.17 9.87 6.28
CA ARG A 6 -45.28 11.03 6.36
C ARG A 6 -44.03 10.64 7.15
N ILE A 7 -42.87 10.71 6.52
CA ILE A 7 -41.58 10.64 7.20
C ILE A 7 -41.28 12.05 7.71
N VAL A 8 -41.36 12.23 9.02
CA VAL A 8 -40.86 13.44 9.70
C VAL A 8 -39.34 13.30 9.75
N VAL A 9 -38.63 14.21 9.10
CA VAL A 9 -37.17 14.28 9.14
C VAL A 9 -36.77 14.92 10.48
N PRO A 10 -36.06 14.21 11.39
CA PRO A 10 -35.53 14.83 12.59
C PRO A 10 -34.42 15.81 12.21
N THR A 11 -34.66 17.07 12.51
CA THR A 11 -33.68 18.16 12.41
C THR A 11 -32.48 17.90 13.31
N THR A 12 -31.29 17.98 12.73
CA THR A 12 -29.99 17.82 13.36
C THR A 12 -29.74 18.91 14.41
N VAL A 13 -29.68 18.52 15.69
CA VAL A 13 -29.15 19.38 16.75
C VAL A 13 -27.64 19.27 16.74
N ARG A 14 -26.96 20.22 16.09
CA ARG A 14 -25.50 20.45 16.26
C ARG A 14 -25.27 21.05 17.64
N ALA A 15 -24.95 20.21 18.62
CA ALA A 15 -24.40 20.67 19.89
C ALA A 15 -22.96 21.17 19.64
N ARG A 16 -22.76 22.49 19.75
CA ARG A 16 -21.42 23.11 19.83
C ARG A 16 -20.93 22.92 21.26
N VAL A 17 -19.98 22.02 21.48
CA VAL A 17 -19.32 21.86 22.79
C VAL A 17 -18.24 22.95 22.92
N PRO A 18 -18.25 23.77 23.99
CA PRO A 18 -17.26 24.82 24.20
C PRO A 18 -15.88 24.24 24.59
N ALA A 19 -14.84 24.82 23.97
CA ALA A 19 -13.42 24.46 24.10
C ALA A 19 -12.77 24.97 25.40
N ALA A 20 -13.24 24.49 26.55
CA ALA A 20 -12.70 24.88 27.86
C ALA A 20 -12.64 23.71 28.84
N CYS A 21 -11.84 22.67 28.53
CA CYS A 21 -11.43 21.64 29.49
C CYS A 21 -10.05 21.08 29.12
N LEU A 22 -9.11 21.97 28.80
CA LEU A 22 -7.76 21.65 28.35
C LEU A 22 -6.74 22.36 29.26
N ALA A 23 -6.67 21.95 30.54
CA ALA A 23 -5.56 22.23 31.47
C ALA A 23 -5.87 21.67 32.88
N ALA A 24 -5.61 20.38 33.16
CA ALA A 24 -5.68 19.89 34.56
C ALA A 24 -4.94 18.57 34.88
N LEU A 25 -3.96 18.09 34.11
CA LEU A 25 -3.25 16.84 34.44
C LEU A 25 -1.72 16.89 34.18
N LEU A 26 -1.05 17.90 34.73
CA LEU A 26 0.41 17.98 34.80
C LEU A 26 0.86 18.27 36.24
N ALA A 27 0.71 17.28 37.13
CA ALA A 27 1.41 17.25 38.42
C ALA A 27 1.24 15.86 39.06
N LEU A 28 2.27 15.01 38.95
CA LEU A 28 2.67 13.94 39.88
C LEU A 28 4.04 13.42 39.37
N THR A 29 5.17 13.93 39.86
CA THR A 29 5.97 13.35 40.96
C THR A 29 6.35 11.88 40.70
N GLY A 30 7.61 11.44 40.64
CA GLY A 30 8.86 12.08 40.99
C GLY A 30 10.03 11.13 40.71
N CYS A 31 11.23 11.71 40.64
CA CYS A 31 12.50 11.00 40.56
C CYS A 31 12.79 10.29 41.89
N ALA A 32 13.09 8.99 41.83
CA ALA A 32 13.77 8.30 42.92
C ALA A 32 15.01 7.61 42.33
N ASP A 33 16.13 8.31 42.46
CA ASP A 33 17.48 7.77 42.38
C ASP A 33 17.70 6.88 43.62
N ARG A 34 18.09 5.61 43.40
CA ARG A 34 18.59 4.73 44.47
C ARG A 34 19.84 4.01 43.99
N ASN A 35 20.98 4.68 44.17
CA ASN A 35 22.26 4.03 44.39
C ASN A 35 22.39 3.68 45.88
N GLY A 36 22.67 2.41 46.17
CA GLY A 36 22.93 1.94 47.53
C GLY A 36 23.03 0.42 47.57
N GLY A 37 24.22 -0.10 47.30
CA GLY A 37 24.52 -1.52 47.38
C GLY A 37 24.78 -1.99 48.81
N THR A 38 24.40 -3.24 49.08
CA THR A 38 25.09 -4.18 49.98
C THR A 38 24.60 -5.60 49.67
N VAL A 39 25.51 -6.44 49.17
CA VAL A 39 25.50 -7.93 49.23
C VAL A 39 26.17 -8.29 50.60
N PRO A 40 26.04 -9.49 51.23
CA PRO A 40 25.51 -10.78 50.74
C PRO A 40 24.64 -11.60 51.73
N ALA A 41 23.89 -12.58 51.21
CA ALA A 41 23.70 -13.91 51.81
C ALA A 41 22.88 -14.82 50.88
N GLU A 42 23.51 -15.89 50.42
CA GLU A 42 22.88 -17.09 49.84
C GLU A 42 22.17 -17.90 50.96
N PRO A 43 21.16 -18.73 50.66
CA PRO A 43 21.48 -20.09 50.22
C PRO A 43 20.57 -20.68 49.12
N SER A 44 21.24 -21.41 48.22
CA SER A 44 20.81 -22.72 47.68
C SER A 44 19.53 -22.79 46.85
N ARG A 45 19.71 -22.74 45.52
CA ARG A 45 18.92 -23.56 44.60
C ARG A 45 19.86 -24.52 43.88
N THR A 46 19.84 -25.76 44.32
CA THR A 46 20.36 -26.92 43.59
C THR A 46 19.43 -27.16 42.39
N GLY A 47 19.99 -27.18 41.18
CA GLY A 47 19.23 -27.49 39.97
C GLY A 47 19.91 -27.02 38.69
N ASP A 48 21.18 -27.39 38.51
CA ASP A 48 21.95 -27.22 37.28
C ASP A 48 21.43 -28.09 36.12
N ALA A 49 21.32 -27.46 34.95
CA ALA A 49 21.92 -27.91 33.68
C ALA A 49 21.59 -26.84 32.61
N ALA A 50 22.42 -25.79 32.44
CA ALA A 50 23.56 -25.74 31.50
C ALA A 50 23.18 -26.20 30.08
N SER A 51 23.11 -25.32 29.08
CA SER A 51 24.31 -24.80 28.42
C SER A 51 24.10 -23.47 27.67
N ARG A 52 25.24 -22.78 27.49
CA ARG A 52 25.50 -21.35 27.22
C ARG A 52 25.15 -20.80 25.83
N PRO A 53 25.13 -19.46 25.70
CA PRO A 53 25.09 -18.72 24.43
C PRO A 53 26.50 -18.57 23.82
N ALA A 54 26.58 -18.53 22.49
CA ALA A 54 27.78 -18.13 21.77
C ALA A 54 27.52 -16.80 21.04
N ALA A 55 28.41 -15.85 21.29
CA ALA A 55 28.48 -14.54 20.66
C ALA A 55 29.27 -14.61 19.33
N ASP A 56 29.15 -13.49 18.59
CA ASP A 56 30.11 -12.95 17.64
C ASP A 56 30.39 -13.70 16.32
N ALA A 57 29.95 -13.10 15.21
CA ALA A 57 30.83 -12.78 14.10
C ALA A 57 30.15 -11.82 13.11
N ALA A 58 30.55 -10.54 13.17
CA ALA A 58 30.54 -9.66 12.01
C ALA A 58 31.62 -10.13 11.04
N SER A 59 31.32 -10.18 9.74
CA SER A 59 32.29 -10.07 8.64
C SER A 59 31.52 -9.74 7.36
N THR A 60 31.61 -8.51 6.87
CA THR A 60 32.64 -7.99 5.94
C THR A 60 32.26 -8.25 4.49
N ALA A 61 32.22 -7.13 3.76
CA ALA A 61 31.91 -6.96 2.35
C ALA A 61 32.70 -7.87 1.40
N SER A 62 32.15 -8.08 0.21
CA SER A 62 32.92 -8.12 -1.04
C SER A 62 31.98 -7.97 -2.25
N HIS A 63 31.96 -6.75 -2.82
CA HIS A 63 31.72 -6.55 -4.26
C HIS A 63 32.93 -7.09 -5.06
N PRO A 64 32.69 -7.65 -6.25
CA PRO A 64 33.57 -7.43 -7.39
C PRO A 64 32.76 -6.73 -8.50
N ALA A 65 33.10 -5.48 -8.84
CA ALA A 65 34.14 -5.10 -9.81
C ALA A 65 33.72 -5.35 -11.27
N ALA A 66 33.55 -4.24 -11.98
CA ALA A 66 33.32 -4.14 -13.41
C ALA A 66 34.48 -4.73 -14.23
N SER A 67 34.15 -5.38 -15.35
CA SER A 67 35.11 -5.63 -16.43
C SER A 67 34.79 -4.70 -17.60
N THR A 68 35.51 -3.58 -17.62
CA THR A 68 35.72 -2.74 -18.79
C THR A 68 37.06 -3.19 -19.39
N GLY A 69 37.02 -3.86 -20.54
CA GLY A 69 38.22 -4.24 -21.30
C GLY A 69 38.17 -3.58 -22.67
N GLY A 70 39.04 -2.61 -22.89
CA GLY A 70 39.23 -1.94 -24.17
C GLY A 70 40.54 -2.33 -24.87
N GLY A 71 40.47 -2.41 -26.21
CA GLY A 71 41.53 -2.15 -27.19
C GLY A 71 42.50 -3.29 -27.54
N PRO A 72 43.27 -3.22 -28.66
CA PRO A 72 43.29 -2.22 -29.74
C PRO A 72 43.15 -2.82 -31.17
N ALA A 73 43.32 -1.94 -32.17
CA ALA A 73 43.10 -2.08 -33.61
C ALA A 73 44.05 -3.05 -34.35
N ASP A 74 43.53 -3.61 -35.44
CA ASP A 74 44.33 -3.99 -36.61
C ASP A 74 43.72 -3.33 -37.86
N ASP A 75 44.45 -2.34 -38.37
CA ASP A 75 44.30 -1.79 -39.70
C ASP A 75 44.69 -2.84 -40.75
N ALA A 76 43.74 -3.23 -41.60
CA ALA A 76 44.06 -3.83 -42.89
C ALA A 76 43.33 -3.05 -43.99
N ALA A 77 44.06 -2.09 -44.55
CA ALA A 77 43.72 -1.45 -45.80
C ALA A 77 43.67 -2.50 -46.93
N GLY A 78 42.49 -2.70 -47.52
CA GLY A 78 42.29 -3.42 -48.77
C GLY A 78 41.43 -2.56 -49.69
N GLY A 79 42.08 -1.81 -50.57
CA GLY A 79 41.41 -0.93 -51.53
C GLY A 79 40.75 -1.67 -52.70
N SER A 80 39.73 -1.01 -53.27
CA SER A 80 39.16 -1.17 -54.62
C SER A 80 38.70 -2.57 -55.02
N THR A 81 37.43 -2.81 -55.34
CA THR A 81 36.68 -2.08 -56.37
C THR A 81 35.17 -2.12 -56.09
N ALA A 82 34.52 -0.98 -56.23
CA ALA A 82 33.07 -0.87 -56.29
C ALA A 82 32.52 -1.67 -57.48
N GLN A 83 31.56 -2.56 -57.21
CA GLN A 83 30.59 -2.97 -58.20
C GLN A 83 29.22 -3.05 -57.51
N PRO A 84 28.32 -2.07 -57.73
CA PRO A 84 26.94 -2.22 -57.27
C PRO A 84 26.30 -3.36 -58.09
N PRO A 85 25.52 -4.27 -57.47
CA PRO A 85 24.73 -5.21 -58.24
C PRO A 85 23.75 -4.41 -59.11
N ALA A 86 23.92 -4.52 -60.43
CA ALA A 86 22.87 -4.22 -61.38
C ALA A 86 21.72 -5.21 -61.15
N ASP A 87 20.49 -4.77 -61.46
CA ASP A 87 19.23 -5.54 -61.38
C ASP A 87 18.43 -5.46 -60.08
N ARG A 88 18.02 -4.23 -59.74
CA ARG A 88 16.69 -4.02 -59.14
C ARG A 88 15.89 -3.01 -59.97
N THR A 89 15.50 -3.41 -61.19
CA THR A 89 14.38 -2.77 -61.93
C THR A 89 13.04 -3.20 -61.31
N GLY A 90 12.90 -3.02 -59.99
CA GLY A 90 11.61 -3.08 -59.33
C GLY A 90 10.90 -1.76 -59.61
N ARG A 91 9.80 -1.81 -60.37
CA ARG A 91 8.87 -0.69 -60.56
C ARG A 91 8.70 0.06 -59.23
N PRO A 92 8.92 1.38 -59.17
CA PRO A 92 8.76 2.11 -57.92
C PRO A 92 7.34 1.89 -57.42
N LEU A 93 7.20 1.39 -56.19
CA LEU A 93 5.91 1.31 -55.52
C LEU A 93 5.37 2.74 -55.43
N SER A 94 4.21 2.99 -56.04
CA SER A 94 3.56 4.29 -55.93
C SER A 94 3.37 4.60 -54.44
N PRO A 95 3.75 5.80 -53.98
CA PRO A 95 3.50 6.20 -52.61
C PRO A 95 1.99 6.18 -52.38
N SER A 96 1.52 5.29 -51.51
CA SER A 96 0.13 5.27 -51.09
C SER A 96 -0.03 6.34 -50.01
N THR A 97 -0.85 7.35 -50.26
CA THR A 97 -1.12 8.42 -49.30
C THR A 97 -1.87 7.82 -48.10
N PRO A 98 -1.33 7.92 -46.87
CA PRO A 98 -2.05 7.45 -45.68
C PRO A 98 -3.38 8.18 -45.55
N PRO A 99 -4.46 7.51 -45.13
CA PRO A 99 -5.72 8.19 -44.86
C PRO A 99 -5.51 9.27 -43.80
N LEU A 100 -6.00 10.47 -44.09
CA LEU A 100 -5.93 11.59 -43.17
C LEU A 100 -6.93 11.35 -42.03
N ILE A 101 -6.44 10.95 -40.85
CA ILE A 101 -7.27 10.88 -39.65
C ILE A 101 -7.58 12.32 -39.23
N GLY A 102 -8.85 12.69 -39.33
CA GLY A 102 -9.34 14.02 -38.96
C GLY A 102 -9.12 14.34 -37.49
N THR A 103 -8.97 15.64 -37.19
CA THR A 103 -8.88 16.13 -35.81
C THR A 103 -10.24 16.02 -35.13
N PRO A 104 -10.31 15.57 -33.86
CA PRO A 104 -11.56 15.51 -33.12
C PRO A 104 -12.26 16.86 -33.11
N THR A 105 -13.53 16.91 -33.51
CA THR A 105 -14.32 18.15 -33.62
C THR A 105 -14.82 18.66 -32.27
N ALA A 106 -14.68 17.89 -31.20
CA ALA A 106 -15.10 18.27 -29.86
C ALA A 106 -14.22 17.62 -28.78
N PRO A 107 -14.04 18.29 -27.62
CA PRO A 107 -13.44 17.67 -26.44
C PRO A 107 -14.25 16.44 -25.96
N PRO A 108 -13.61 15.44 -25.34
CA PRO A 108 -14.31 14.28 -24.81
C PRO A 108 -15.26 14.68 -23.67
N SER A 109 -16.52 14.24 -23.74
CA SER A 109 -17.57 14.62 -22.80
C SER A 109 -17.59 13.82 -21.50
N GLN A 110 -16.79 12.74 -21.40
CA GLN A 110 -16.74 11.87 -20.22
C GLN A 110 -15.27 11.57 -19.87
N PRO A 111 -14.98 11.36 -18.58
CA PRO A 111 -13.68 10.83 -18.18
C PRO A 111 -13.42 9.53 -18.93
N THR A 112 -12.21 9.38 -19.47
CA THR A 112 -11.77 8.11 -20.08
C THR A 112 -11.79 6.98 -19.05
N GLU A 113 -11.74 7.31 -17.76
CA GLU A 113 -11.80 6.37 -16.64
C GLU A 113 -13.02 6.65 -15.72
N LEU A 114 -14.03 5.79 -15.76
CA LEU A 114 -15.08 5.76 -14.73
C LEU A 114 -14.61 4.95 -13.52
N ARG A 115 -14.39 5.62 -12.38
CA ARG A 115 -14.15 4.92 -11.11
C ARG A 115 -15.46 4.57 -10.43
N LYS A 116 -15.62 3.30 -10.07
CA LYS A 116 -16.73 2.87 -9.19
C LYS A 116 -16.52 3.48 -7.82
N THR A 117 -17.46 4.30 -7.36
CA THR A 117 -17.39 5.05 -6.10
C THR A 117 -17.34 4.17 -4.85
N ASN A 118 -17.75 2.90 -4.97
CA ASN A 118 -17.78 1.94 -3.88
C ASN A 118 -16.64 0.91 -3.92
N VAL A 119 -15.64 1.09 -4.79
CA VAL A 119 -14.47 0.21 -4.85
C VAL A 119 -13.26 0.93 -4.28
N LEU A 120 -12.71 0.37 -3.21
CA LEU A 120 -11.50 0.82 -2.56
C LEU A 120 -10.35 -0.12 -2.93
N ALA A 121 -9.15 0.42 -3.04
CA ALA A 121 -7.91 -0.33 -3.11
C ALA A 121 -6.97 0.23 -2.04
N GLY A 122 -6.31 -0.67 -1.31
CA GLY A 122 -5.48 -0.26 -0.19
C GLY A 122 -4.77 -1.44 0.46
N ARG A 123 -3.99 -1.11 1.47
CA ARG A 123 -3.26 -2.06 2.30
C ARG A 123 -3.99 -2.28 3.61
N LEU A 124 -4.14 -3.52 4.03
CA LEU A 124 -4.70 -3.83 5.35
C LEU A 124 -3.71 -3.41 6.45
N SER A 125 -4.05 -2.44 7.29
CA SER A 125 -3.30 -2.14 8.53
C SER A 125 -3.69 -3.09 9.67
N ARG A 126 -4.89 -3.66 9.59
CA ARG A 126 -5.36 -4.74 10.48
C ARG A 126 -6.07 -5.81 9.66
N GLY A 127 -5.49 -7.02 9.63
CA GLY A 127 -6.07 -8.22 9.07
C GLY A 127 -6.46 -9.25 10.13
N GLY A 128 -6.76 -10.46 9.68
CA GLY A 128 -7.09 -11.62 10.51
C GLY A 128 -8.15 -12.50 9.85
N SER A 129 -8.68 -13.44 10.63
CA SER A 129 -9.84 -14.28 10.30
C SER A 129 -11.16 -13.72 10.84
N GLY A 130 -11.09 -12.62 11.59
CA GLY A 130 -12.22 -11.98 12.26
C GLY A 130 -13.09 -11.16 11.30
N PRO A 131 -14.21 -10.61 11.78
CA PRO A 131 -15.11 -9.83 10.95
C PRO A 131 -14.66 -8.38 10.77
N CYS A 132 -13.65 -7.92 11.50
CA CYS A 132 -13.17 -6.54 11.47
C CYS A 132 -11.79 -6.45 10.84
N TYR A 133 -11.66 -5.51 9.90
CA TYR A 133 -10.45 -5.22 9.16
C TYR A 133 -10.24 -3.71 9.14
N THR A 134 -8.99 -3.29 8.99
CA THR A 134 -8.65 -1.88 8.81
C THR A 134 -7.89 -1.72 7.50
N LEU A 135 -8.38 -0.88 6.61
CA LEU A 135 -7.81 -0.63 5.29
C LEU A 135 -7.30 0.80 5.23
N VAL A 136 -6.06 0.98 4.76
CA VAL A 136 -5.50 2.28 4.42
C VAL A 136 -5.39 2.35 2.91
N THR A 137 -6.10 3.29 2.29
CA THR A 137 -6.04 3.55 0.85
C THR A 137 -4.81 4.40 0.49
N ASP A 138 -4.46 4.47 -0.80
CA ASP A 138 -3.24 5.16 -1.27
C ASP A 138 -3.21 6.67 -0.95
N ASP A 139 -4.39 7.28 -0.80
CA ASP A 139 -4.57 8.68 -0.37
C ASP A 139 -4.49 8.85 1.16
N GLY A 140 -4.13 7.79 1.89
CA GLY A 140 -3.94 7.81 3.34
C GLY A 140 -5.22 7.74 4.16
N ARG A 141 -6.39 7.51 3.53
CA ARG A 141 -7.66 7.39 4.26
C ARG A 141 -7.78 6.03 4.90
N GLU A 142 -8.17 6.04 6.17
CA GLU A 142 -8.40 4.82 6.95
C GLU A 142 -9.89 4.46 6.96
N TYR A 143 -10.17 3.18 6.73
CA TYR A 143 -11.50 2.60 6.75
C TYR A 143 -11.58 1.47 7.79
N ALA A 144 -12.59 1.55 8.65
CA ALA A 144 -12.99 0.49 9.57
C ALA A 144 -13.99 -0.41 8.84
N LEU A 145 -13.53 -1.56 8.38
CA LEU A 145 -14.30 -2.47 7.54
C LEU A 145 -14.86 -3.62 8.35
N HIS A 146 -16.16 -3.87 8.20
CA HIS A 146 -16.84 -5.03 8.77
C HIS A 146 -17.30 -5.99 7.68
N GLY A 147 -16.97 -7.28 7.81
CA GLY A 147 -17.50 -8.34 6.97
C GLY A 147 -17.24 -9.74 7.53
N THR A 148 -18.28 -10.54 7.62
CA THR A 148 -18.22 -11.92 8.15
C THR A 148 -17.96 -12.94 7.04
N GLY A 149 -17.22 -14.01 7.36
CA GLY A 149 -17.08 -15.15 6.44
C GLY A 149 -16.26 -14.87 5.19
N LEU A 150 -15.34 -13.90 5.24
CA LEU A 150 -14.53 -13.47 4.09
C LEU A 150 -13.23 -14.26 3.92
N GLY A 151 -12.91 -15.16 4.86
CA GLY A 151 -11.64 -15.87 4.92
C GLY A 151 -10.65 -15.20 5.87
N THR A 152 -9.35 -15.44 5.65
CA THR A 152 -8.27 -14.83 6.42
C THR A 152 -7.43 -13.94 5.53
N PHE A 153 -7.26 -12.68 5.92
CA PHE A 153 -6.37 -11.74 5.23
C PHE A 153 -5.26 -11.30 6.17
N VAL A 154 -4.01 -11.39 5.73
CA VAL A 154 -2.87 -11.02 6.56
C VAL A 154 -2.75 -9.50 6.61
N THR A 155 -2.31 -8.96 7.75
CA THR A 155 -1.94 -7.55 7.84
C THR A 155 -0.83 -7.24 6.82
N GLY A 156 -0.96 -6.12 6.13
CA GLY A 156 -0.04 -5.68 5.09
C GLY A 156 -0.38 -6.19 3.70
N THR A 157 -1.38 -7.08 3.54
CA THR A 157 -1.88 -7.51 2.23
C THR A 157 -2.55 -6.35 1.50
N TRP A 158 -2.24 -6.22 0.20
CA TRP A 158 -2.97 -5.34 -0.71
C TRP A 158 -4.27 -6.00 -1.15
N VAL A 159 -5.37 -5.27 -1.02
CA VAL A 159 -6.70 -5.78 -1.34
C VAL A 159 -7.49 -4.77 -2.15
N ARG A 160 -8.42 -5.29 -2.96
CA ARG A 160 -9.52 -4.55 -3.56
C ARG A 160 -10.80 -4.89 -2.81
N VAL A 161 -11.50 -3.88 -2.33
CA VAL A 161 -12.71 -4.02 -1.52
C VAL A 161 -13.87 -3.31 -2.19
N THR A 162 -14.97 -4.01 -2.40
CA THR A 162 -16.26 -3.39 -2.71
C THR A 162 -17.00 -3.14 -1.40
N THR A 163 -17.36 -1.89 -1.14
CA THR A 163 -17.98 -1.45 0.11
C THR A 163 -19.48 -1.21 -0.02
N GLY A 164 -20.18 -1.35 1.11
CA GLY A 164 -21.58 -0.97 1.29
C GLY A 164 -21.77 -0.09 2.52
N PRO A 165 -23.01 0.27 2.87
CA PRO A 165 -23.33 1.04 4.08
C PRO A 165 -22.79 0.36 5.35
N PRO A 166 -22.40 1.12 6.39
CA PRO A 166 -21.94 0.55 7.65
C PRO A 166 -23.06 -0.25 8.34
N VAL A 167 -22.67 -1.27 9.10
CA VAL A 167 -23.60 -2.07 9.91
C VAL A 167 -23.86 -1.34 11.23
N ALA A 168 -25.14 -1.14 11.58
CA ALA A 168 -25.51 -0.46 12.81
C ALA A 168 -25.06 -1.24 14.05
N GLY A 169 -24.51 -0.54 15.04
CA GLY A 169 -24.07 -1.13 16.31
C GLY A 169 -22.76 -1.93 16.24
N VAL A 170 -22.07 -1.94 15.09
CA VAL A 170 -20.76 -2.56 14.94
C VAL A 170 -19.68 -1.50 14.93
N ASP A 171 -18.71 -1.63 15.84
CA ASP A 171 -17.50 -0.81 15.89
C ASP A 171 -16.27 -1.68 15.63
N CYS A 172 -15.64 -1.49 14.47
CA CYS A 172 -14.40 -2.18 14.09
C CYS A 172 -13.14 -1.36 14.38
N GLY A 173 -13.26 -0.23 15.09
CA GLY A 173 -12.17 0.66 15.44
C GLY A 173 -12.19 1.99 14.65
N PRO A 174 -11.07 2.72 14.63
CA PRO A 174 -11.00 4.05 14.04
C PRO A 174 -11.12 4.01 12.51
N GLY A 175 -11.50 5.16 11.94
CA GLY A 175 -11.61 5.37 10.50
C GLY A 175 -13.06 5.48 10.02
N ILE A 176 -13.23 5.43 8.70
CA ILE A 176 -14.54 5.55 8.07
C ILE A 176 -15.24 4.17 8.12
N PRO A 177 -16.40 4.04 8.79
CA PRO A 177 -17.06 2.75 8.91
C PRO A 177 -17.72 2.35 7.58
N ALA A 178 -17.49 1.11 7.16
CA ALA A 178 -18.12 0.53 5.97
C ALA A 178 -18.30 -0.98 6.09
N SER A 179 -19.27 -1.54 5.38
CA SER A 179 -19.39 -3.00 5.23
C SER A 179 -18.63 -3.49 4.01
N ILE A 180 -18.08 -4.71 4.10
CA ILE A 180 -17.44 -5.39 2.98
C ILE A 180 -18.48 -6.22 2.24
N LEU A 181 -18.70 -5.90 0.97
CA LEU A 181 -19.52 -6.71 0.06
C LEU A 181 -18.69 -7.74 -0.70
N LYS A 182 -17.44 -7.36 -1.02
CA LYS A 182 -16.46 -8.24 -1.68
C LYS A 182 -15.06 -7.78 -1.31
N ILE A 183 -14.17 -8.73 -1.09
CA ILE A 183 -12.75 -8.48 -0.89
C ILE A 183 -11.94 -9.50 -1.70
N SER A 184 -10.85 -9.05 -2.30
CA SER A 184 -9.90 -9.92 -3.00
C SER A 184 -8.48 -9.36 -2.87
N PRO A 185 -7.45 -10.22 -2.71
CA PRO A 185 -6.06 -9.78 -2.79
C PRO A 185 -5.75 -9.14 -4.14
N VAL A 186 -4.76 -8.25 -4.14
CA VAL A 186 -4.15 -7.69 -5.35
C VAL A 186 -2.73 -8.23 -5.39
N GLY A 187 -2.50 -9.25 -6.21
CA GLY A 187 -1.23 -9.99 -6.31
C GLY A 187 -1.43 -11.46 -6.62
#